data_AF-A0A8S3FKN9-F1
#
_entry.id   AF-A0A8S3FKN9-F1
#
_cell.length_a   1.000
_cell.length_b   1.000
_cell.length_c   1.000
_cell.angle_alpha   90.00
_cell.angle_beta   90.00
_cell.angle_gamma   90.00
#
_symmetry.space_group_name_H-M   'P 1'
#
loop_
_entity.id
_entity.type
_entity.pdbx_description
1 polymer ?
#
loop_
_entity_poly.entity_id
_entity_poly.type
_entity_poly.pdbx_seq_one_letter_code
_entity_poly.pdbx_strand_id
1 'polypeptide(L)' 'LLYGLIHFDKPEDLPRRQFLLMAIQFYEDKLRHEKESLQITQYYINIGHWHLLLEDFSKGNSY' A
#
# COMPACT_ATOMS: atom_id res chain seq x y z
N LEU A 1 -3.25 -9.80 5.58
CA LEU A 1 -2.62 -8.64 6.23
C LEU A 1 -1.10 -8.76 6.49
N LEU A 2 -0.49 -9.96 6.56
CA LEU A 2 0.97 -10.06 6.87
C LEU A 2 1.90 -10.28 5.66
N TYR A 3 1.39 -10.64 4.47
CA TYR A 3 2.27 -11.16 3.41
C TYR A 3 3.09 -10.07 2.67
N GLY A 4 2.60 -8.83 2.62
CA GLY A 4 3.35 -7.70 2.02
C GLY A 4 4.50 -7.17 2.87
N LEU A 5 4.56 -7.53 4.15
CA LEU A 5 5.63 -7.13 5.08
C LEU A 5 6.86 -8.07 5.01
N ILE A 6 6.73 -9.24 4.38
CA ILE A 6 7.72 -10.33 4.46
C ILE A 6 8.74 -10.31 3.30
N HIS A 7 8.57 -9.45 2.28
CA HIS A 7 9.54 -9.34 1.17
C HIS A 7 10.47 -8.13 1.27
N PHE A 8 10.38 -7.34 2.35
CA PHE A 8 11.42 -6.38 2.69
C PHE A 8 12.35 -7.03 3.69
N ASP A 9 13.44 -7.60 3.18
CA ASP A 9 14.37 -8.40 3.96
C ASP A 9 15.00 -7.62 5.12
N LYS A 10 14.92 -6.27 5.15
CA LYS A 10 15.20 -5.40 6.31
C LYS A 10 14.45 -4.05 6.19
N PRO A 11 13.28 -3.88 6.82
CA PRO A 11 12.60 -2.58 6.90
C PRO A 11 13.32 -1.58 7.84
N GLU A 12 14.30 -2.06 8.60
CA GLU A 12 14.92 -1.37 9.74
C GLU A 12 15.71 -0.12 9.35
N ASP A 13 16.19 -0.04 8.10
CA ASP A 13 17.01 1.08 7.59
C ASP A 13 16.29 1.97 6.56
N LEU A 14 15.09 1.60 6.11
CA LEU A 14 14.34 2.40 5.14
C LEU A 14 13.56 3.49 5.89
N PRO A 15 13.74 4.79 5.56
CA PRO A 15 12.90 5.84 6.10
C PRO A 15 11.43 5.47 5.89
N ARG A 16 10.62 5.53 6.96
CA ARG A 16 9.18 5.18 6.97
C ARG A 16 8.44 5.66 5.71
N ARG A 17 8.74 6.89 5.26
CA ARG A 17 8.18 7.48 4.05
C ARG A 17 8.48 6.67 2.78
N GLN A 18 9.72 6.23 2.58
CA GLN A 18 10.11 5.44 1.40
C GLN A 18 9.43 4.06 1.41
N PHE A 19 9.37 3.41 2.57
CA PHE A 19 8.65 2.15 2.72
C PHE A 19 7.17 2.29 2.33
N LEU A 20 6.48 3.32 2.83
CA LEU A 20 5.06 3.55 2.53
C LEU A 20 4.83 3.83 1.04
N LEU A 21 5.71 4.60 0.39
CA LEU A 21 5.62 4.86 -1.06
C LEU A 21 5.79 3.58 -1.88
N MET A 22 6.73 2.72 -1.51
CA MET A 22 6.94 1.43 -2.16
C MET A 22 5.76 0.47 -1.96
N ALA A 23 5.17 0.45 -0.76
CA ALA A 23 3.96 -0.32 -0.50
C ALA A 23 2.78 0.15 -1.37
N ILE A 24 2.56 1.48 -1.46
CA ILE A 24 1.55 2.06 -2.35
C ILE A 24 1.76 1.60 -3.79
N GLN A 25 2.98 1.77 -4.33
CA GLN A 25 3.28 1.39 -5.71
C GLN A 25 3.03 -0.10 -5.98
N PHE A 26 3.47 -0.98 -5.07
CA PHE A 26 3.26 -2.42 -5.21
C PHE A 26 1.76 -2.78 -5.27
N TYR A 27 0.94 -2.17 -4.42
CA TYR A 27 -0.50 -2.45 -4.40
C TYR A 27 -1.25 -1.79 -5.56
N GLU A 28 -0.83 -0.62 -6.04
CA GLU A 28 -1.34 -0.04 -7.30
C GLU A 28 -1.05 -0.97 -8.50
N ASP A 29 0.13 -1.57 -8.56
CA ASP A 29 0.47 -2.53 -9.61
C ASP A 29 -0.37 -3.82 -9.49
N LYS A 30 -0.59 -4.32 -8.26
CA LYS A 30 -1.50 -5.46 -8.04
C LYS A 30 -2.93 -5.14 -8.47
N LEU A 31 -3.42 -3.95 -8.15
CA LEU A 31 -4.76 -3.49 -8.52
C LEU A 31 -4.97 -3.49 -10.03
N ARG A 32 -3.96 -3.13 -10.82
CA ARG A 32 -4.03 -3.12 -12.30
C ARG A 32 -4.25 -4.50 -12.91
N HIS A 33 -3.88 -5.57 -12.20
CA HIS A 33 -3.90 -6.94 -12.71
C HIS A 33 -4.92 -7.84 -12.01
N GLU A 34 -5.47 -7.40 -10.87
CA GLU A 34 -6.41 -8.16 -10.07
C GLU A 34 -7.83 -8.14 -10.68
N LYS A 35 -8.52 -9.27 -10.58
CA LYS A 35 -9.89 -9.45 -11.07
C LYS A 35 -10.86 -9.86 -9.96
N GLU A 36 -10.34 -10.34 -8.84
CA GLU A 36 -11.15 -10.76 -7.71
C GLU A 36 -11.57 -9.55 -6.86
N SER A 37 -12.89 -9.34 -6.72
CA SER A 37 -13.46 -8.14 -6.12
C SER A 37 -13.06 -7.93 -4.65
N LEU A 38 -12.88 -9.02 -3.91
CA LEU A 38 -12.46 -8.97 -2.50
C LEU A 38 -11.02 -8.45 -2.37
N GLN A 39 -10.12 -8.93 -3.23
CA GLN A 39 -8.72 -8.54 -3.28
C GLN A 39 -8.59 -7.09 -3.73
N ILE A 40 -9.35 -6.69 -4.75
CA ILE A 40 -9.42 -5.29 -5.20
C ILE A 40 -9.81 -4.37 -4.04
N THR A 41 -10.89 -4.70 -3.31
CA THR A 41 -11.34 -3.91 -2.15
C THR A 41 -10.25 -3.81 -1.08
N GLN A 42 -9.60 -4.93 -0.78
CA GLN A 42 -8.51 -4.96 0.18
C GLN A 42 -7.31 -4.11 -0.26
N TYR A 43 -7.02 -4.05 -1.56
CA TYR A 43 -5.94 -3.22 -2.10
C TYR A 43 -6.27 -1.74 -2.01
N TYR A 44 -7.49 -1.32 -2.36
CA TYR A 44 -7.97 0.06 -2.18
C TYR A 44 -7.81 0.51 -0.72
N ILE A 45 -8.31 -0.28 0.25
CA ILE A 45 -8.19 0.02 1.68
C ILE A 45 -6.73 0.20 2.11
N ASN A 46 -5.84 -0.69 1.65
CA ASN A 46 -4.42 -0.62 2.03
C ASN A 46 -3.73 0.62 1.45
N ILE A 47 -3.98 0.92 0.17
CA ILE A 47 -3.42 2.09 -0.50
C ILE A 47 -3.90 3.38 0.18
N GLY A 48 -5.21 3.50 0.43
CA GLY A 48 -5.80 4.64 1.13
C GLY A 48 -5.18 4.84 2.53
N HIS A 49 -5.08 3.77 3.32
CA HIS A 49 -4.46 3.83 4.65
C HIS A 49 -3.01 4.31 4.60
N TRP A 50 -2.19 3.86 3.65
CA TRP A 50 -0.80 4.33 3.56
C TRP A 50 -0.68 5.78 3.09
N HIS A 51 -1.58 6.26 2.23
CA HIS A 51 -1.64 7.69 1.93
C HIS A 51 -1.98 8.52 3.17
N LEU A 52 -2.90 8.06 4.02
CA LEU A 52 -3.18 8.72 5.31
C LEU A 52 -1.96 8.72 6.24
N LEU A 53 -1.19 7.62 6.29
CA LEU A 53 0.05 7.55 7.08
C LEU A 53 1.17 8.46 6.56
N LEU A 54 1.10 8.85 5.28
CA LEU A 54 1.95 9.83 4.62
C LEU A 54 1.41 11.27 4.72
N GLU A 55 0.28 11.48 5.39
CA GLU A 55 -0.44 12.76 5.47
C GLU A 55 -0.94 13.29 4.10
N ASP A 56 -1.03 12.42 3.09
CA ASP A 56 -1.68 12.70 1.80
C ASP A 56 -3.18 12.41 1.91
N PHE A 57 -3.88 13.24 2.68
CA PHE A 57 -5.29 13.05 3.00
C PHE A 57 -6.19 13.09 1.77
N SER A 58 -5.83 13.87 0.75
CA SER A 58 -6.61 13.96 -0.49
C SER A 58 -6.64 12.61 -1.20
N LYS A 59 -5.48 11.96 -1.38
CA LYS A 59 -5.46 10.62 -1.98
C LYS A 59 -6.02 9.57 -1.04
N GLY A 60 -5.66 9.63 0.24
CA GLY A 60 -6.11 8.66 1.24
C GLY A 60 -7.63 8.52 1.33
N ASN A 61 -8.37 9.62 1.16
CA ASN A 61 -9.83 9.61 1.16
C ASN A 61 -10.47 9.27 -0.20
N SER A 62 -9.69 9.31 -1.29
CA SER A 62 -10.17 8.99 -2.64
C SER A 62 -10.11 7.49 -2.97
N TYR A 63 -9.21 6.78 -2.30
CA TYR A 63 -9.06 5.33 -2.34
C TYR A 63 -10.05 4.66 -1.36
#